data_AF-A0A6C0DST7-F1
#
_entry.id   AF-A0A6C0DST7-F1
#
_cell.length_a   1.000
_cell.length_b   1.000
_cell.length_c   1.000
_cell.angle_alpha   90.00
_cell.angle_beta   90.00
_cell.angle_gamma   90.00
#
_symmetry.space_group_name_H-M   'P 1'
#
loop_
_entity.id
_entity.type
_entity.pdbx_description
1 polymer ?
#
loop_
_entity_poly.entity_id
_entity_poly.type
_entity_poly.pdbx_seq_one_letter_code
_entity_poly.pdbx_strand_id
1 'polypeptide(L)'
;MFLDADTSDKMDLDTKWIEEFESVDNNYKTFYAEDIIHIKFHYVYVNKESNIEKIKEETVLLRTPNYISREELIGILKKNNKLSNINYSVLSILKYNIDIEPSDVTYYIKSNIEHDESYNFLKSVKNIDAITLNKSISMFQDLNDIIIIFYEKQINDKKNESHTHNQTKRIIIKTIHANRRRTYRKMV
;
A
#
# COMPACT_ATOMS: atom_id res chain seq x y z
N MET A 1 -17.67 42.05 61.88
CA MET A 1 -18.04 42.86 60.71
C MET A 1 -17.35 42.20 59.53
N PHE A 2 -18.11 41.43 58.75
CA PHE A 2 -17.63 40.65 57.62
C PHE A 2 -17.44 41.60 56.43
N LEU A 3 -16.30 41.51 55.75
CA LEU A 3 -16.09 42.09 54.44
C LEU A 3 -15.51 41.00 53.56
N ASP A 4 -16.41 40.45 52.74
CA ASP A 4 -16.13 39.51 51.67
C ASP A 4 -15.23 40.20 50.64
N ALA A 5 -14.00 39.73 50.52
CA ALA A 5 -13.11 40.06 49.40
C ALA A 5 -12.94 38.80 48.56
N ASP A 6 -14.05 38.31 48.01
CA ASP A 6 -14.07 37.32 46.95
C ASP A 6 -14.65 37.99 45.69
N THR A 7 -14.04 39.10 45.29
CA THR A 7 -14.21 39.65 43.94
C THR A 7 -13.37 38.79 43.01
N SER A 8 -13.92 37.62 42.68
CA SER A 8 -13.47 36.81 41.55
C SER A 8 -13.72 37.63 40.28
N ASP A 9 -12.80 38.52 39.93
CA ASP A 9 -12.65 39.09 38.59
C ASP A 9 -12.24 37.95 37.65
N LYS A 10 -13.21 37.10 37.31
CA LYS A 10 -13.16 36.32 36.08
C LYS A 10 -13.23 37.35 34.95
N MET A 11 -12.06 37.72 34.44
CA MET A 11 -11.96 38.35 33.13
C MET A 11 -12.73 37.46 32.14
N ASP A 12 -13.93 37.89 31.75
CA ASP A 12 -14.65 37.35 30.60
C ASP A 12 -13.82 37.71 29.37
N LEU A 13 -12.91 36.80 29.01
CA LEU A 13 -12.12 36.90 27.79
C LEU A 13 -13.07 36.77 26.59
N ASP A 14 -13.12 37.78 25.73
CA ASP A 14 -13.92 37.74 24.51
C ASP A 14 -13.33 36.70 23.53
N THR A 15 -13.93 35.51 23.49
CA THR A 15 -13.54 34.38 22.64
C THR A 15 -14.28 34.35 21.30
N LYS A 16 -15.13 35.34 21.00
CA LYS A 16 -15.97 35.32 19.78
C LYS A 16 -15.15 35.17 18.50
N TRP A 17 -13.99 35.84 18.42
CA TRP A 17 -13.12 35.71 17.25
C TRP A 17 -12.55 34.29 17.08
N ILE A 18 -12.29 33.58 18.18
CA ILE A 18 -11.80 32.19 18.17
C ILE A 18 -12.91 31.27 17.67
N GLU A 19 -14.12 31.44 18.21
CA GLU A 19 -15.29 30.65 17.83
C GLU A 19 -15.69 30.86 16.36
N GLU A 20 -15.62 32.10 15.87
CA GLU A 20 -15.83 32.43 14.46
C GLU A 20 -14.74 31.80 13.58
N PHE A 21 -13.48 31.87 13.98
CA PHE A 21 -12.38 31.25 13.25
C PHE A 21 -12.53 29.73 13.18
N GLU A 22 -12.81 29.07 14.31
CA GLU A 22 -13.02 27.62 14.37
C GLU A 22 -14.21 27.18 13.51
N SER A 23 -15.30 27.94 13.51
CA SER A 23 -16.48 27.68 12.68
C SER A 23 -16.13 27.75 11.18
N VAL A 24 -15.38 28.77 10.77
CA VAL A 24 -14.96 28.95 9.38
C VAL A 24 -13.97 27.85 8.98
N ASP A 25 -12.94 27.59 9.80
CA ASP A 25 -11.90 26.57 9.56
C ASP A 25 -12.50 25.16 9.44
N ASN A 26 -13.49 24.83 10.27
CA ASN A 26 -14.17 23.54 10.24
C ASN A 26 -14.87 23.28 8.89
N ASN A 27 -15.35 24.32 8.19
CA ASN A 27 -15.93 24.19 6.86
C ASN A 27 -14.89 23.87 5.78
N TYR A 28 -13.61 24.15 6.03
CA TYR A 28 -12.52 23.90 5.09
C TYR A 28 -11.75 22.60 5.36
N LYS A 29 -12.10 21.86 6.43
CA LYS A 29 -11.41 20.60 6.79
C LYS A 29 -11.33 19.59 5.65
N THR A 30 -12.37 19.51 4.83
CA THR A 30 -12.43 18.61 3.67
C THR A 30 -11.35 18.89 2.63
N PHE A 31 -10.77 20.09 2.63
CA PHE A 31 -9.70 20.50 1.72
C PHE A 31 -8.30 20.31 2.32
N TYR A 32 -8.15 19.98 3.61
CA TYR A 32 -6.83 19.71 4.17
C TYR A 32 -6.31 18.33 3.78
N ALA A 33 -5.00 18.24 3.61
CA ALA A 33 -4.32 16.97 3.39
C ALA A 33 -4.24 16.20 4.72
N GLU A 34 -4.85 15.03 4.74
CA GLU A 34 -4.93 14.14 5.90
C GLU A 34 -4.21 12.82 5.63
N ASP A 35 -3.88 12.12 6.70
CA ASP A 35 -3.34 10.77 6.61
C ASP A 35 -4.42 9.80 6.15
N ILE A 36 -4.05 8.86 5.29
CA ILE A 36 -4.91 7.79 4.80
C ILE A 36 -4.94 6.70 5.87
N ILE A 37 -6.10 6.50 6.48
CA ILE A 37 -6.32 5.52 7.56
C ILE A 37 -6.96 4.24 7.01
N HIS A 38 -7.74 4.35 5.93
CA HIS A 38 -8.38 3.24 5.26
C HIS A 38 -8.17 3.37 3.76
N ILE A 39 -8.13 2.25 3.06
CA ILE A 39 -7.98 2.22 1.60
C ILE A 39 -8.81 1.08 1.01
N LYS A 40 -9.38 1.29 -0.17
CA LYS A 40 -10.17 0.28 -0.85
C LYS A 40 -9.28 -0.55 -1.77
N PHE A 41 -9.45 -1.86 -1.67
CA PHE A 41 -8.78 -2.84 -2.50
C PHE A 41 -9.75 -3.38 -3.55
N HIS A 42 -9.32 -3.35 -4.81
CA HIS A 42 -10.00 -3.96 -5.94
C HIS A 42 -9.26 -5.23 -6.35
N TYR A 43 -9.92 -6.38 -6.22
CA TYR A 43 -9.39 -7.66 -6.68
C TYR A 43 -10.05 -8.03 -8.00
N VAL A 44 -9.30 -7.94 -9.08
CA VAL A 44 -9.75 -8.26 -10.43
C VAL A 44 -9.25 -9.65 -10.80
N TYR A 45 -10.17 -10.58 -11.07
CA TYR A 45 -9.86 -11.96 -11.44
C TYR A 45 -10.02 -12.12 -12.95
N VAL A 46 -8.94 -12.50 -13.60
CA VAL A 46 -8.84 -12.70 -15.05
C VAL A 46 -8.65 -14.19 -15.32
N ASN A 47 -9.49 -14.74 -16.20
CA ASN A 47 -9.43 -16.14 -16.59
C ASN A 47 -8.34 -16.40 -17.65
N LYS A 48 -8.17 -17.66 -18.05
CA LYS A 48 -7.19 -18.05 -19.08
C LYS A 48 -7.39 -17.35 -20.43
N GLU A 49 -8.62 -17.02 -20.80
CA GLU A 49 -8.99 -16.34 -22.04
C GLU A 49 -8.76 -14.82 -21.97
N SER A 50 -8.19 -14.32 -20.87
CA SER A 50 -7.99 -12.90 -20.59
C SER A 50 -9.29 -12.11 -20.40
N ASN A 51 -10.39 -12.79 -20.08
CA ASN A 51 -11.65 -12.16 -19.72
C ASN A 51 -11.70 -11.92 -18.21
N ILE A 52 -12.27 -10.78 -17.81
CA ILE A 52 -12.55 -10.48 -16.40
C ILE A 52 -13.71 -11.36 -15.95
N GLU A 53 -13.45 -12.30 -15.04
CA GLU A 53 -14.45 -13.21 -14.51
C GLU A 53 -15.18 -12.60 -13.31
N LYS A 54 -14.43 -11.90 -12.46
CA LYS A 54 -14.97 -11.31 -11.23
C LYS A 54 -14.17 -10.11 -10.79
N ILE A 55 -14.88 -9.14 -10.22
CA ILE A 55 -14.28 -8.04 -9.46
C ILE A 55 -14.84 -8.13 -8.04
N LYS A 56 -13.96 -7.99 -7.04
CA LYS A 56 -14.32 -7.94 -5.62
C LYS A 56 -13.69 -6.71 -5.02
N GLU A 57 -14.44 -6.02 -4.17
CA GLU A 57 -13.96 -4.85 -3.45
C GLU A 57 -13.91 -5.13 -1.94
N GLU A 58 -12.93 -4.56 -1.24
CA GLU A 58 -12.79 -4.65 0.22
C GLU A 58 -12.11 -3.38 0.74
N THR A 59 -12.75 -2.68 1.68
CA THR A 59 -12.12 -1.57 2.40
C THR A 59 -11.29 -2.12 3.55
N VAL A 60 -10.00 -1.77 3.60
CA VAL A 60 -9.06 -2.23 4.60
C VAL A 60 -8.64 -1.05 5.47
N LEU A 61 -8.78 -1.20 6.79
CA LEU A 61 -8.21 -0.29 7.77
C LEU A 61 -6.70 -0.55 7.89
N LEU A 62 -5.89 0.46 7.67
CA LEU A 62 -4.44 0.38 7.77
C LEU A 62 -4.02 0.34 9.24
N ARG A 63 -3.06 -0.54 9.58
CA ARG A 63 -2.50 -0.56 10.95
C ARG A 63 -1.68 0.69 11.25
N THR A 64 -0.94 1.15 10.25
CA THR A 64 -0.17 2.38 10.31
C THR A 64 -0.71 3.30 9.22
N PRO A 65 -1.09 4.56 9.54
CA PRO A 65 -1.56 5.48 8.53
C PRO A 65 -0.56 5.60 7.39
N ASN A 66 -1.06 5.71 6.16
CA ASN A 66 -0.27 5.84 4.93
C ASN A 66 0.66 4.66 4.60
N TYR A 67 0.59 3.53 5.31
CA TYR A 67 1.56 2.46 5.14
C TYR A 67 0.92 1.08 5.17
N ILE A 68 1.16 0.30 4.12
CA ILE A 68 0.81 -1.12 4.06
C ILE A 68 2.12 -1.89 4.16
N SER A 69 2.30 -2.64 5.24
CA SER A 69 3.47 -3.48 5.42
C SER A 69 3.50 -4.63 4.42
N ARG A 70 4.69 -5.15 4.17
CA ARG A 70 4.88 -6.32 3.30
C ARG A 70 4.11 -7.53 3.80
N GLU A 71 4.06 -7.73 5.12
CA GLU A 71 3.36 -8.84 5.76
C GLU A 71 1.85 -8.76 5.54
N GLU A 72 1.27 -7.55 5.68
CA GLU A 72 -0.15 -7.30 5.39
C GLU A 72 -0.47 -7.55 3.93
N LEU A 73 0.35 -7.03 3.01
CA LEU A 73 0.18 -7.24 1.58
C LEU A 73 0.21 -8.74 1.26
N ILE A 74 1.20 -9.48 1.75
CA ILE A 74 1.28 -10.94 1.54
C ILE A 74 0.05 -11.65 2.12
N GLY A 75 -0.44 -11.22 3.28
CA GLY A 75 -1.66 -11.75 3.88
C GLY A 75 -2.89 -11.57 2.98
N ILE A 76 -3.08 -10.34 2.46
CA ILE A 76 -4.16 -9.99 1.54
C ILE A 76 -4.08 -10.81 0.25
N LEU A 77 -2.89 -10.94 -0.33
CA LEU A 77 -2.66 -11.72 -1.55
C LEU A 77 -2.98 -13.20 -1.34
N LYS A 78 -2.56 -13.78 -0.20
CA LYS A 78 -2.85 -15.19 0.11
C LYS A 78 -4.33 -15.44 0.40
N LYS A 79 -5.03 -14.50 1.04
CA LYS A 79 -6.48 -14.59 1.31
C LYS A 79 -7.29 -14.62 0.02
N ASN A 80 -6.86 -13.87 -0.99
CA ASN A 80 -7.59 -13.68 -2.25
C ASN A 80 -7.04 -14.49 -3.43
N ASN A 81 -6.02 -15.34 -3.24
CA ASN A 81 -5.44 -16.12 -4.34
C ASN A 81 -6.31 -17.30 -4.82
N LYS A 82 -7.43 -17.58 -4.16
CA LYS A 82 -8.32 -18.70 -4.49
C LYS A 82 -9.76 -18.21 -4.56
N LEU A 83 -10.41 -18.45 -5.69
CA LEU A 83 -11.82 -18.14 -5.91
C LEU A 83 -12.55 -19.40 -6.35
N SER A 84 -13.60 -19.80 -5.63
CA SER A 84 -14.50 -20.90 -6.02
C SER A 84 -13.80 -22.20 -6.48
N ASN A 85 -12.65 -22.51 -5.86
CA ASN A 85 -11.78 -23.66 -6.13
C ASN A 85 -10.69 -23.50 -7.21
N ILE A 86 -10.65 -22.38 -7.91
CA ILE A 86 -9.60 -22.02 -8.88
C ILE A 86 -8.49 -21.25 -8.17
N ASN A 87 -7.24 -21.58 -8.48
CA ASN A 87 -6.08 -20.88 -7.96
C ASN A 87 -5.65 -19.79 -8.95
N TYR A 88 -5.38 -18.59 -8.43
CA TYR A 88 -4.87 -17.47 -9.20
C TYR A 88 -3.46 -17.10 -8.75
N SER A 89 -2.70 -16.53 -9.67
CA SER A 89 -1.43 -15.83 -9.42
C SER A 89 -1.68 -14.35 -9.46
N VAL A 90 -0.92 -13.60 -8.66
CA VAL A 90 -0.85 -12.14 -8.83
C VAL A 90 -0.17 -11.85 -10.17
N LEU A 91 -0.85 -11.12 -11.04
CA LEU A 91 -0.33 -10.62 -12.30
C LEU A 91 0.30 -9.23 -12.10
N SER A 92 -0.44 -8.34 -11.45
CA SER A 92 0.00 -6.96 -11.23
C SER A 92 -0.66 -6.37 -9.98
N ILE A 93 0.03 -5.43 -9.36
CA ILE A 93 -0.47 -4.59 -8.28
C ILE A 93 -0.29 -3.15 -8.72
N LEU A 94 -1.37 -2.38 -8.68
CA LEU A 94 -1.40 -0.96 -9.01
C LEU A 94 -1.80 -0.18 -7.76
N LYS A 95 -1.07 0.91 -7.51
CA LYS A 95 -1.33 1.87 -6.45
C LYS A 95 -1.86 3.14 -7.10
N TYR A 96 -3.08 3.51 -6.79
CA TYR A 96 -3.65 4.79 -7.16
C TYR A 96 -3.70 5.67 -5.92
N ASN A 97 -2.88 6.72 -5.91
CA ASN A 97 -2.76 7.62 -4.76
C ASN A 97 -2.70 9.07 -5.22
N ILE A 98 -3.76 9.82 -4.95
CA ILE A 98 -3.89 11.23 -5.27
C ILE A 98 -3.26 12.05 -4.14
N ASP A 99 -2.11 12.65 -4.43
CA ASP A 99 -1.29 13.40 -3.48
C ASP A 99 -1.15 14.88 -3.87
N ILE A 100 -2.15 15.40 -4.58
CA ILE A 100 -2.22 16.80 -5.00
C ILE A 100 -2.43 17.74 -3.81
N GLU A 101 -1.70 18.86 -3.79
CA GLU A 101 -1.90 19.92 -2.80
C GLU A 101 -3.15 20.76 -3.14
N PRO A 102 -3.91 21.26 -2.15
CA PRO A 102 -5.11 22.06 -2.41
C PRO A 102 -4.88 23.29 -3.30
N SER A 103 -3.70 23.91 -3.20
CA SER A 103 -3.29 25.03 -4.06
C SER A 103 -3.23 24.68 -5.54
N ASP A 104 -2.86 23.43 -5.83
CA ASP A 104 -2.54 22.96 -7.18
C ASP A 104 -3.74 22.33 -7.89
N VAL A 105 -4.82 22.03 -7.16
CA VAL A 105 -6.06 21.45 -7.71
C VAL A 105 -6.61 22.29 -8.87
N THR A 106 -6.66 23.61 -8.70
CA THR A 106 -7.16 24.51 -9.75
C THR A 106 -6.28 24.48 -10.98
N TYR A 107 -4.96 24.37 -10.79
CA TYR A 107 -4.01 24.24 -11.88
C TYR A 107 -4.27 22.93 -12.61
N TYR A 108 -4.21 21.79 -11.91
CA TYR A 108 -4.45 20.45 -12.45
C TYR A 108 -5.72 20.33 -13.29
N ILE A 109 -6.84 20.92 -12.85
CA ILE A 109 -8.11 20.88 -13.58
C ILE A 109 -8.08 21.75 -14.86
N LYS A 110 -7.48 22.94 -14.81
CA LYS A 110 -7.52 23.92 -15.92
C LYS A 110 -6.46 23.66 -16.98
N SER A 111 -5.33 23.15 -16.55
CA SER A 111 -4.26 22.78 -17.44
C SER A 111 -4.70 21.50 -18.16
N ASN A 112 -4.89 21.56 -19.48
CA ASN A 112 -5.12 20.39 -20.35
C ASN A 112 -3.85 19.52 -20.39
N ILE A 113 -3.48 19.00 -19.23
CA ILE A 113 -2.28 18.23 -18.99
C ILE A 113 -2.58 16.80 -19.39
N GLU A 114 -2.43 16.54 -20.67
CA GLU A 114 -2.27 15.16 -21.15
C GLU A 114 -0.80 14.69 -20.99
N HIS A 115 0.13 15.58 -20.59
CA HIS A 115 1.58 15.34 -20.72
C HIS A 115 2.48 15.75 -19.55
N ASP A 116 1.96 16.24 -18.42
CA ASP A 116 2.81 16.49 -17.23
C ASP A 116 2.86 15.20 -16.40
N GLU A 117 4.00 14.50 -16.50
CA GLU A 117 4.27 13.28 -15.76
C GLU A 117 4.16 13.48 -14.23
N SER A 118 4.23 14.74 -13.77
CA SER A 118 4.09 15.11 -12.36
C SER A 118 2.75 14.67 -11.76
N TYR A 119 1.68 14.58 -12.56
CA TYR A 119 0.33 14.23 -12.09
C TYR A 119 -0.07 12.78 -12.39
N ASN A 120 0.90 11.87 -12.52
CA ASN A 120 0.61 10.44 -12.63
C ASN A 120 0.41 9.78 -11.26
N PHE A 121 -0.83 9.72 -10.80
CA PHE A 121 -1.23 9.12 -9.52
C PHE A 121 -1.28 7.58 -9.55
N LEU A 122 -1.32 6.96 -10.75
CA LEU A 122 -1.38 5.51 -10.91
C LEU A 122 0.02 4.92 -11.13
N LYS A 123 0.51 4.16 -10.15
CA LYS A 123 1.85 3.56 -10.18
C LYS A 123 1.77 2.04 -10.06
N SER A 124 2.52 1.34 -10.90
CA SER A 124 2.66 -0.12 -10.77
C SER A 124 3.68 -0.47 -9.68
N VAL A 125 3.28 -1.37 -8.78
CA VAL A 125 4.12 -1.89 -7.71
C VAL A 125 4.91 -3.09 -8.25
N LYS A 126 6.20 -2.87 -8.54
CA LYS A 126 7.05 -3.86 -9.22
C LYS A 126 7.36 -5.10 -8.39
N ASN A 127 7.50 -4.92 -7.08
CA ASN A 127 7.89 -5.97 -6.13
C ASN A 127 6.85 -6.08 -5.01
N ILE A 128 6.63 -7.29 -4.49
CA ILE A 128 5.80 -7.51 -3.30
C ILE A 128 6.60 -7.06 -2.07
N ASP A 129 6.53 -5.77 -1.82
CA ASP A 129 7.14 -5.06 -0.70
C ASP A 129 6.13 -4.10 -0.06
N ALA A 130 6.55 -3.37 0.96
CA ALA A 130 5.71 -2.36 1.58
C ALA A 130 5.25 -1.28 0.59
N ILE A 131 4.00 -0.86 0.73
CA ILE A 131 3.39 0.19 -0.08
C ILE A 131 3.23 1.43 0.80
N THR A 132 3.92 2.50 0.44
CA THR A 132 3.75 3.82 1.03
C THR A 132 2.70 4.62 0.25
N LEU A 133 1.83 5.30 0.97
CA LEU A 133 0.86 6.26 0.45
C LEU A 133 1.27 7.65 0.92
N ASN A 134 1.03 8.65 0.10
CA ASN A 134 1.19 10.05 0.48
C ASN A 134 -0.16 10.55 1.01
N LYS A 135 -0.10 11.57 1.87
CA LYS A 135 -1.29 12.27 2.36
C LYS A 135 -2.14 12.73 1.19
N SER A 136 -3.44 12.69 1.39
CA SER A 136 -4.42 13.07 0.38
C SER A 136 -5.39 14.08 0.96
N ILE A 137 -5.89 14.98 0.12
CA ILE A 137 -6.97 15.89 0.51
C ILE A 137 -8.13 15.04 1.05
N SER A 138 -8.69 15.44 2.20
CA SER A 138 -9.72 14.67 2.90
C SER A 138 -10.88 14.26 1.97
N MET A 139 -11.34 15.17 1.09
CA MET A 139 -12.40 14.88 0.10
C MET A 139 -12.01 13.88 -1.01
N PHE A 140 -10.71 13.65 -1.23
CA PHE A 140 -10.17 12.72 -2.22
C PHE A 140 -9.74 11.38 -1.63
N GLN A 141 -9.88 11.19 -0.30
CA GLN A 141 -9.44 9.94 0.33
C GLN A 141 -10.08 8.70 -0.28
N ASP A 142 -11.39 8.77 -0.57
CA ASP A 142 -12.18 7.68 -1.16
C ASP A 142 -11.77 7.31 -2.60
N LEU A 143 -10.99 8.16 -3.26
CA LEU A 143 -10.44 7.88 -4.59
C LEU A 143 -9.17 7.05 -4.52
N ASN A 144 -8.45 7.05 -3.39
CA ASN A 144 -7.22 6.28 -3.27
C ASN A 144 -7.52 4.78 -3.18
N ASP A 145 -6.90 4.01 -4.06
CA ASP A 145 -7.24 2.61 -4.28
C ASP A 145 -5.99 1.76 -4.54
N ILE A 146 -6.03 0.49 -4.11
CA ILE A 146 -5.07 -0.53 -4.52
C ILE A 146 -5.78 -1.54 -5.42
N ILE A 147 -5.31 -1.70 -6.64
CA ILE A 147 -5.87 -2.65 -7.61
C ILE A 147 -4.92 -3.82 -7.72
N ILE A 148 -5.42 -5.03 -7.48
CA ILE A 148 -4.68 -6.28 -7.59
C ILE A 148 -5.33 -7.11 -8.66
N ILE A 149 -4.56 -7.37 -9.72
CA ILE A 149 -4.99 -8.20 -10.83
C ILE A 149 -4.47 -9.61 -10.61
N PHE A 150 -5.39 -10.56 -10.56
CA PHE A 150 -5.16 -11.98 -10.42
C PHE A 150 -5.40 -12.66 -11.77
N TYR A 151 -4.47 -13.52 -12.18
CA TYR A 151 -4.59 -14.33 -13.39
C TYR A 151 -4.68 -15.81 -13.04
N GLU A 152 -5.66 -16.49 -13.63
CA GLU A 152 -5.92 -17.91 -13.41
C GLU A 152 -4.68 -18.76 -13.70
N LYS A 153 -4.29 -19.60 -12.73
CA LYS A 153 -3.19 -20.55 -12.94
C LYS A 153 -3.67 -21.72 -13.78
N GLN A 154 -2.82 -22.15 -14.71
CA GLN A 154 -2.97 -23.46 -15.31
C GLN A 154 -2.91 -24.51 -14.19
N ILE A 155 -4.00 -25.27 -14.02
CA ILE A 155 -3.96 -26.51 -13.28
C ILE A 155 -3.11 -27.44 -14.13
N ASN A 156 -1.83 -27.56 -13.80
CA ASN A 156 -1.06 -28.68 -14.30
C ASN A 156 -1.67 -29.91 -13.64
N ASP A 157 -2.53 -30.63 -14.37
CA ASP A 157 -3.00 -31.98 -14.04
C ASP A 157 -1.86 -33.02 -14.08
N LYS A 158 -0.63 -32.62 -13.73
CA LYS A 158 0.52 -33.52 -13.55
C LYS A 158 0.53 -34.14 -12.16
N LYS A 159 -0.63 -34.60 -11.68
CA LYS A 159 -0.68 -35.54 -10.55
C LYS A 159 -1.04 -36.96 -10.95
N ASN A 160 -1.39 -37.22 -12.21
CA ASN A 160 -1.70 -38.58 -12.70
C ASN A 160 -0.99 -38.95 -14.02
N GLU A 161 0.20 -38.44 -14.28
CA GLU A 161 1.06 -38.99 -15.34
C GLU A 161 2.45 -39.29 -14.80
N SER A 162 2.70 -40.59 -14.70
CA SER A 162 3.98 -41.30 -14.84
C SER A 162 5.25 -40.57 -14.35
N HIS A 163 5.86 -41.18 -13.32
CA HIS A 163 7.25 -40.97 -12.92
C HIS A 163 8.20 -40.86 -14.12
N THR A 164 8.51 -39.65 -14.57
CA THR A 164 9.73 -39.35 -15.30
C THR A 164 10.62 -38.50 -14.41
N HIS A 165 11.82 -39.03 -14.25
CA HIS A 165 12.77 -38.78 -13.18
C HIS A 165 13.37 -37.37 -13.24
N ASN A 166 12.75 -36.38 -12.59
CA ASN A 166 13.39 -35.09 -12.28
C ASN A 166 13.78 -35.02 -10.80
N GLN A 167 14.61 -35.98 -10.37
CA GLN A 167 15.37 -35.85 -9.13
C GLN A 167 16.64 -35.05 -9.42
N THR A 168 16.70 -33.79 -9.00
CA THR A 168 17.99 -33.12 -8.86
C THR A 168 18.74 -33.78 -7.71
N LYS A 169 19.81 -34.52 -8.04
CA LYS A 169 20.67 -35.15 -7.04
C LYS A 169 21.41 -34.07 -6.27
N ARG A 170 21.28 -34.07 -4.94
CA ARG A 170 22.05 -33.24 -4.02
C ARG A 170 23.54 -33.50 -4.21
N ILE A 171 24.28 -32.52 -4.73
CA ILE A 171 25.75 -32.60 -4.82
C ILE A 171 26.31 -32.27 -3.44
N ILE A 172 26.88 -33.28 -2.78
CA ILE A 172 27.70 -33.10 -1.58
C ILE A 172 29.12 -32.86 -2.08
N ILE A 173 29.56 -31.60 -2.08
CA ILE A 173 30.95 -31.26 -2.37
C ILE A 173 31.78 -31.71 -1.16
N LYS A 174 32.36 -32.91 -1.23
CA LYS A 174 33.40 -33.32 -0.28
C LYS A 174 34.61 -32.46 -0.58
N THR A 175 34.86 -31.47 0.27
CA THR A 175 36.08 -30.65 0.23
C THR A 175 37.27 -31.60 0.15
N ILE A 176 37.97 -31.58 -0.99
CA ILE A 176 39.16 -32.40 -1.22
C ILE A 176 40.17 -31.96 -0.18
N HIS A 177 40.40 -32.83 0.81
CA HIS A 177 41.57 -32.94 1.66
C HIS A 177 42.20 -31.60 2.06
N ALA A 178 41.88 -31.18 3.29
CA ALA A 178 42.71 -30.31 4.08
C ALA A 178 44.08 -30.97 4.36
N ASN A 179 44.92 -31.15 3.34
CA ASN A 179 46.34 -31.39 3.48
C ASN A 179 47.06 -30.11 3.06
N ARG A 180 46.92 -29.08 3.91
CA ARG A 180 47.84 -27.95 3.94
C ARG A 180 49.23 -28.52 4.27
N ARG A 181 50.04 -28.81 3.25
CA ARG A 181 51.48 -28.94 3.44
C ARG A 181 51.98 -27.54 3.85
N ARG A 182 52.29 -27.38 5.14
CA ARG A 182 53.03 -26.21 5.64
C ARG A 182 54.40 -26.20 4.97
N THR A 183 54.62 -25.29 4.02
CA THR A 183 55.96 -24.96 3.54
C THR A 183 56.63 -24.06 4.58
N TYR A 184 57.67 -24.58 5.25
CA TYR A 184 58.57 -23.73 6.03
C TYR A 184 59.43 -22.91 5.07
N ARG A 185 59.37 -21.57 5.22
CA ARG A 185 60.25 -20.64 4.53
C ARG A 185 61.66 -20.79 5.14
N LYS A 186 62.64 -21.19 4.33
CA LYS A 186 64.06 -21.17 4.72
C LYS A 186 64.54 -19.72 4.60
N MET A 187 65.00 -19.14 5.71
CA MET A 187 65.72 -17.87 5.67
C MET A 187 67.14 -18.12 5.16
N VAL A 188 67.60 -17.26 4.25
CA VAL A 188 69.00 -16.98 3.93
C VAL A 188 69.15 -15.48 4.01
#